data_AF-A0A7R8ZUW5-F1
#
_entry.id   AF-A0A7R8ZUW5-F1
#
_cell.length_a   1.000
_cell.length_b   1.000
_cell.length_c   1.000
_cell.angle_alpha   90.00
_cell.angle_beta   90.00
_cell.angle_gamma   90.00
#
_symmetry.space_group_name_H-M   'P 1'
#
loop_
_entity.id
_entity.type
_entity.pdbx_description
1 polymer ?
#
loop_
_entity_poly.entity_id
_entity_poly.type
_entity_poly.pdbx_seq_one_letter_code
_entity_poly.pdbx_strand_id
1 'polypeptide(L)'
;KPTGKLVYCGLQGKPTGKLVYCGLQVKPTGKLVYCGLQGFITELSSIRSKNDLGHPFCGNLRDGNWMMEYISGRLLVHESTREVGEWFKYQFDLLKQFPRYLIPAYFDAIVTAAYTLCLDQSWSLMSQFVREGSSFIRALAFGSIQMVSKIPSSPLPDLSPNLDITGMTIGISLAAGLPHFAKEWFRNWGRDTFISL
;
A
#
# COMPACT_ATOMS: atom_id res chain seq x y z
N LYS A 1 -14.27 6.03 11.86
CA LYS A 1 -13.86 6.19 13.29
C LYS A 1 -12.34 6.05 13.35
N PRO A 2 -11.60 6.86 14.12
CA PRO A 2 -10.16 6.65 14.27
C PRO A 2 -9.97 5.36 15.05
N THR A 3 -9.67 4.28 14.34
CA THR A 3 -9.12 3.06 14.93
C THR A 3 -7.74 3.41 15.44
N GLY A 4 -7.48 3.17 16.73
CA GLY A 4 -6.44 3.85 17.51
C GLY A 4 -5.08 4.01 16.83
N LYS A 5 -4.38 5.10 17.18
CA LYS A 5 -2.97 5.43 16.88
C LYS A 5 -2.44 5.26 15.43
N LEU A 6 -3.28 4.93 14.45
CA LEU A 6 -3.08 5.08 13.02
C LEU A 6 -4.15 6.03 12.50
N VAL A 7 -3.75 7.25 12.16
CA VAL A 7 -4.70 8.35 11.88
C VAL A 7 -4.43 8.91 10.50
N TYR A 8 -5.49 9.26 9.78
CA TYR A 8 -5.40 10.05 8.54
C TYR A 8 -5.15 11.54 8.86
N CYS A 9 -3.97 11.87 9.37
CA CYS A 9 -3.58 13.22 9.75
C CYS A 9 -2.17 13.59 9.27
N GLY A 10 -1.84 14.87 9.27
CA GLY A 10 -0.48 15.36 9.06
C GLY A 10 0.34 15.19 10.34
N LEU A 11 1.66 15.38 10.25
CA LEU A 11 2.57 15.28 11.41
C LEU A 11 2.25 16.27 12.56
N GLN A 12 1.42 17.28 12.28
CA GLN A 12 0.93 18.28 13.22
C GLN A 12 -0.48 17.95 13.77
N GLY A 13 -1.03 16.76 13.49
CA GLY A 13 -2.35 16.33 13.96
C GLY A 13 -3.55 16.87 13.17
N LYS A 14 -3.35 17.75 12.18
CA LYS A 14 -4.43 18.23 11.29
C LYS A 14 -4.90 17.12 10.33
N PRO A 15 -6.19 17.02 9.96
CA PRO A 15 -6.64 16.05 8.95
C PRO A 15 -6.03 16.40 7.59
N THR A 16 -5.07 15.60 7.10
CA THR A 16 -4.43 15.83 5.80
C THR A 16 -4.54 14.63 4.86
N GLY A 17 -5.31 13.61 5.21
CA GLY A 17 -5.43 12.38 4.41
C GLY A 17 -4.15 11.55 4.32
N LYS A 18 -3.13 11.82 5.16
CA LYS A 18 -1.88 11.05 5.21
C LYS A 18 -1.99 9.99 6.29
N LEU A 19 -1.57 8.76 6.01
CA LEU A 19 -1.54 7.70 7.01
C LEU A 19 -0.32 7.89 7.91
N VAL A 20 -0.57 8.13 9.19
CA VAL A 20 0.45 8.43 10.19
C VAL A 20 0.31 7.46 11.35
N TYR A 21 1.43 6.93 11.83
CA TYR A 21 1.48 6.19 13.08
C TYR A 21 1.90 7.11 14.22
N CYS A 22 1.26 6.92 15.37
CA CYS A 22 1.46 7.75 16.56
C CYS A 22 2.02 6.94 17.74
N GLY A 23 2.73 7.63 18.63
CA GLY A 23 3.08 7.11 19.96
C GLY A 23 1.92 7.18 20.95
N LEU A 24 2.15 6.80 22.21
CA LEU A 24 1.16 6.76 23.30
C LEU A 24 0.32 8.05 23.47
N GLN A 25 0.90 9.22 23.21
CA GLN A 25 0.23 10.51 23.34
C GLN A 25 -0.47 11.00 22.04
N VAL A 26 -0.69 10.12 21.06
CA VAL A 26 -1.30 10.47 19.75
C VAL A 26 -0.50 11.51 18.95
N LYS A 27 0.76 11.77 19.36
CA LYS A 27 1.70 12.58 18.59
C LYS A 27 2.16 11.75 17.37
N PRO A 28 1.99 12.25 16.15
CA PRO A 28 2.57 11.67 14.95
C PRO A 28 4.07 11.43 15.11
N THR A 29 4.53 10.20 14.93
CA THR A 29 5.96 9.84 15.02
C THR A 29 6.54 9.43 13.67
N GLY A 30 5.71 9.17 12.67
CA GLY A 30 6.13 9.01 11.28
C GLY A 30 4.95 8.88 10.32
N LYS A 31 5.25 8.88 9.02
CA LYS A 31 4.25 8.89 7.94
C LYS A 31 4.50 7.73 6.99
N LEU A 32 3.43 7.04 6.60
CA LEU A 32 3.48 6.04 5.54
C LEU A 32 3.12 6.73 4.22
N VAL A 33 4.06 6.72 3.25
CA VAL A 33 3.85 7.32 1.92
C VAL A 33 2.74 6.59 1.18
N TYR A 34 2.74 5.27 1.27
CA TYR A 34 1.71 4.39 0.71
C TYR A 34 0.87 3.77 1.81
N CYS A 35 -0.43 3.63 1.54
CA CYS A 35 -1.38 2.99 2.45
C CYS A 35 -1.29 1.45 2.45
N GLY A 36 -0.66 0.86 1.43
CA GLY A 36 -0.45 -0.60 1.30
C GLY A 36 0.87 -1.08 1.91
N LEU A 37 1.21 -2.35 1.66
CA LEU A 37 2.40 -3.00 2.23
C LEU A 37 3.71 -2.24 1.94
N GLN A 38 3.83 -1.63 0.75
CA GLN A 38 4.99 -0.81 0.39
C GLN A 38 5.32 0.26 1.44
N GLY A 39 4.32 0.91 2.03
CA GLY A 39 4.56 1.94 3.05
C GLY A 39 5.20 1.35 4.30
N PHE A 40 4.71 0.19 4.75
CA PHE A 40 5.28 -0.53 5.89
C PHE A 40 6.68 -1.06 5.59
N ILE A 41 6.89 -1.62 4.39
CA ILE A 41 8.19 -2.16 3.96
C ILE A 41 9.27 -1.08 3.90
N THR A 42 8.93 0.14 3.47
CA THR A 42 9.88 1.26 3.46
C THR A 42 10.39 1.58 4.86
N GLU A 43 9.51 1.63 5.87
CA GLU A 43 9.92 1.82 7.27
C GLU A 43 10.72 0.62 7.79
N LEU A 44 10.18 -0.60 7.60
CA LEU A 44 10.77 -1.86 8.06
C LEU A 44 12.17 -2.10 7.48
N SER A 45 12.42 -1.75 6.22
CA SER A 45 13.73 -1.89 5.57
C SER A 45 14.80 -1.09 6.31
N SER A 46 14.47 0.14 6.72
CA SER A 46 15.39 1.02 7.45
C SER A 46 15.62 0.58 8.90
N ILE A 47 14.59 0.02 9.54
CA ILE A 47 14.64 -0.50 10.90
C ILE A 47 15.50 -1.76 10.93
N ARG A 48 15.25 -2.69 10.00
CA ARG A 48 15.93 -3.99 9.94
C ARG A 48 17.41 -3.86 9.66
N SER A 49 17.80 -2.97 8.73
CA SER A 49 19.22 -2.78 8.38
C SER A 49 20.05 -2.24 9.55
N LYS A 50 19.41 -1.59 10.53
CA LYS A 50 20.05 -1.04 11.74
C LYS A 50 19.73 -1.82 13.02
N ASN A 51 18.88 -2.84 12.94
CA ASN A 51 18.27 -3.50 14.10
C ASN A 51 17.67 -2.50 15.11
N ASP A 52 17.04 -1.43 14.63
CA ASP A 52 16.55 -0.31 15.47
C ASP A 52 15.22 -0.66 16.15
N LEU A 53 15.26 -1.53 17.16
CA LEU A 53 14.08 -1.87 17.96
C LEU A 53 13.54 -0.67 18.76
N GLY A 54 14.33 0.40 18.90
CA GLY A 54 13.93 1.67 19.53
C GLY A 54 13.03 2.53 18.64
N HIS A 55 12.89 2.19 17.35
CA HIS A 55 12.13 2.99 16.40
C HIS A 55 10.66 3.18 16.83
N PRO A 56 10.07 4.38 16.66
CA PRO A 56 8.67 4.63 17.05
C PRO A 56 7.64 3.71 16.37
N PHE A 57 7.96 3.19 15.18
CA PHE A 57 7.17 2.17 14.50
C PHE A 57 7.10 0.87 15.32
N CYS A 58 8.24 0.39 15.81
CA CYS A 58 8.30 -0.77 16.71
C CYS A 58 7.62 -0.47 18.05
N GLY A 59 7.74 0.76 18.55
CA GLY A 59 6.98 1.24 19.71
C GLY A 59 5.47 1.09 19.51
N ASN A 60 4.93 1.56 18.37
CA ASN A 60 3.52 1.43 18.04
C ASN A 60 3.04 -0.04 18.03
N LEU A 61 3.83 -0.94 17.43
CA LEU A 61 3.56 -2.38 17.39
C LEU A 61 3.58 -3.05 18.77
N ARG A 62 4.42 -2.56 19.69
CA ARG A 62 4.43 -3.03 21.09
C ARG A 62 3.23 -2.50 21.86
N ASP A 63 2.87 -1.25 21.62
CA ASP A 63 1.80 -0.55 22.35
C ASP A 63 0.40 -1.04 21.97
N GLY A 64 0.22 -1.65 20.79
CA GLY A 64 -1.08 -2.15 20.37
C GLY A 64 -1.12 -2.76 18.97
N ASN A 65 -2.32 -3.08 18.53
CA ASN A 65 -2.55 -3.94 17.37
C ASN A 65 -2.94 -3.18 16.09
N TRP A 66 -2.86 -1.84 16.12
CA TRP A 66 -3.51 -1.00 15.13
C TRP A 66 -2.98 -1.18 13.71
N MET A 67 -1.67 -1.38 13.53
CA MET A 67 -1.08 -1.65 12.22
C MET A 67 -1.58 -2.97 11.62
N MET A 68 -1.70 -4.00 12.46
CA MET A 68 -2.21 -5.31 12.07
C MET A 68 -3.69 -5.26 11.68
N GLU A 69 -4.50 -4.57 12.48
CA GLU A 69 -5.92 -4.35 12.23
C GLU A 69 -6.16 -3.47 11.00
N TYR A 70 -5.30 -2.47 10.78
CA TYR A 70 -5.36 -1.63 9.59
C TYR A 70 -5.05 -2.41 8.31
N ILE A 71 -3.97 -3.20 8.29
CA ILE A 71 -3.56 -3.98 7.09
C ILE A 71 -4.65 -5.00 6.72
N SER A 72 -5.14 -5.79 7.68
CA SER A 72 -6.19 -6.77 7.42
C SER A 72 -7.52 -6.09 7.07
N GLY A 73 -7.93 -5.09 7.86
CA GLY A 73 -9.20 -4.37 7.69
C GLY A 73 -9.33 -3.72 6.32
N ARG A 74 -8.29 -3.07 5.79
CA ARG A 74 -8.35 -2.42 4.47
C ARG A 74 -8.49 -3.41 3.31
N LEU A 75 -7.93 -4.62 3.44
CA LEU A 75 -8.00 -5.65 2.40
C LEU A 75 -9.37 -6.34 2.38
N LEU A 76 -10.01 -6.48 3.55
CA LEU A 76 -11.34 -7.09 3.67
C LEU A 76 -12.47 -6.26 3.03
N VAL A 77 -12.24 -4.96 2.82
CA VAL A 77 -13.19 -4.03 2.17
C VAL A 77 -13.45 -4.42 0.71
N HIS A 78 -12.42 -4.87 -0.01
CA HIS A 78 -12.52 -5.18 -1.44
C HIS A 78 -12.61 -6.68 -1.65
N GLU A 79 -13.59 -7.10 -2.44
CA GLU A 79 -13.80 -8.51 -2.79
C GLU A 79 -12.56 -9.14 -3.42
N SER A 80 -11.89 -8.42 -4.33
CA SER A 80 -10.66 -8.87 -5.00
C SER A 80 -9.45 -9.07 -4.08
N THR A 81 -9.48 -8.54 -2.86
CA THR A 81 -8.39 -8.70 -1.88
C THR A 81 -8.83 -9.40 -0.60
N ARG A 82 -10.06 -9.93 -0.56
CA ARG A 82 -10.66 -10.46 0.67
C ARG A 82 -9.90 -11.66 1.21
N GLU A 83 -9.57 -12.63 0.37
CA GLU A 83 -8.81 -13.83 0.77
C GLU A 83 -7.45 -13.47 1.39
N VAL A 84 -6.73 -12.53 0.78
CA VAL A 84 -5.45 -12.01 1.31
C VAL A 84 -5.67 -11.29 2.65
N GLY A 85 -6.77 -10.53 2.75
CA GLY A 85 -7.17 -9.87 3.99
C GLY A 85 -7.49 -10.85 5.13
N GLU A 86 -8.17 -11.96 4.83
CA GLU A 86 -8.47 -13.04 5.77
C GLU A 86 -7.20 -13.76 6.21
N TRP A 87 -6.27 -14.02 5.28
CA TRP A 87 -4.97 -14.59 5.59
C TRP A 87 -4.18 -13.68 6.55
N PHE A 88 -4.09 -12.38 6.25
CA PHE A 88 -3.43 -11.42 7.16
C PHE A 88 -4.11 -11.36 8.52
N LYS A 89 -5.45 -11.36 8.54
CA LYS A 89 -6.22 -11.37 9.78
C LYS A 89 -5.87 -12.57 10.63
N TYR A 90 -5.85 -13.77 10.04
CA TYR A 90 -5.49 -15.00 10.74
C TYR A 90 -4.06 -14.95 11.31
N GLN A 91 -3.07 -14.59 10.47
CA GLN A 91 -1.67 -14.49 10.90
C GLN A 91 -1.49 -13.47 12.03
N PHE A 92 -2.14 -12.31 11.92
CA PHE A 92 -2.06 -11.29 12.96
C PHE A 92 -2.83 -11.66 14.23
N ASP A 93 -3.95 -12.38 14.16
CA ASP A 93 -4.68 -12.84 15.34
C ASP A 93 -3.85 -13.85 16.17
N LEU A 94 -2.99 -14.64 15.52
CA LEU A 94 -1.96 -15.44 16.20
C LEU A 94 -0.86 -14.55 16.80
N LEU A 95 -0.31 -13.62 16.02
CA LEU A 95 0.79 -12.74 16.47
C LEU A 95 0.41 -11.89 17.68
N LYS A 96 -0.85 -11.44 17.79
CA LYS A 96 -1.35 -10.65 18.92
C LYS A 96 -1.21 -11.36 20.28
N GLN A 97 -1.08 -12.68 20.28
CA GLN A 97 -0.92 -13.50 21.49
C GLN A 97 0.53 -13.55 21.99
N PHE A 98 1.48 -13.08 21.19
CA PHE A 98 2.90 -13.15 21.52
C PHE A 98 3.28 -12.07 22.53
N PRO A 99 4.34 -12.29 23.34
CA PRO A 99 4.92 -11.23 24.16
C PRO A 99 5.23 -9.98 23.33
N ARG A 100 4.82 -8.79 23.83
CA ARG A 100 4.85 -7.54 23.06
C ARG A 100 6.20 -7.22 22.44
N TYR A 101 7.29 -7.51 23.14
CA TYR A 101 8.65 -7.26 22.65
C TYR A 101 9.02 -8.08 21.40
N LEU A 102 8.37 -9.21 21.14
CA LEU A 102 8.57 -10.03 19.93
C LEU A 102 7.75 -9.54 18.74
N ILE A 103 6.65 -8.83 18.97
CA ILE A 103 5.70 -8.45 17.91
C ILE A 103 6.39 -7.73 16.73
N PRO A 104 7.29 -6.75 16.92
CA PRO A 104 7.92 -6.06 15.79
C PRO A 104 8.64 -7.00 14.83
N ALA A 105 9.38 -7.99 15.34
CA ALA A 105 10.16 -8.90 14.51
C ALA A 105 9.26 -9.86 13.70
N TYR A 106 8.24 -10.43 14.33
CA TYR A 106 7.32 -11.34 13.63
C TYR A 106 6.34 -10.60 12.71
N PHE A 107 5.94 -9.39 13.07
CA PHE A 107 5.18 -8.51 12.17
C PHE A 107 5.97 -8.25 10.89
N ASP A 108 7.26 -7.90 11.03
CA ASP A 108 8.16 -7.69 9.89
C ASP A 108 8.26 -8.95 9.02
N ALA A 109 8.44 -10.12 9.62
CA ALA A 109 8.50 -11.39 8.89
C ALA A 109 7.23 -11.66 8.07
N ILE A 110 6.05 -11.51 8.66
CA ILE A 110 4.75 -11.73 7.99
C ILE A 110 4.57 -10.75 6.83
N VAL A 111 4.77 -9.45 7.09
CA VAL A 111 4.57 -8.38 6.10
C VAL A 111 5.57 -8.51 4.95
N THR A 112 6.83 -8.83 5.24
CA THR A 112 7.87 -9.04 4.23
C THR A 112 7.56 -10.23 3.35
N ALA A 113 7.19 -11.37 3.94
CA ALA A 113 6.86 -12.57 3.18
C ALA A 113 5.70 -12.31 2.20
N ALA A 114 4.61 -11.72 2.69
CA ALA A 114 3.46 -11.39 1.85
C ALA A 114 3.81 -10.35 0.77
N TYR A 115 4.59 -9.34 1.11
CA TYR A 115 5.03 -8.33 0.14
C TYR A 115 5.87 -8.94 -0.98
N THR A 116 6.84 -9.82 -0.66
CA THR A 116 7.65 -10.51 -1.66
C THR A 116 6.80 -11.38 -2.58
N LEU A 117 5.82 -12.12 -2.04
CA LEU A 117 4.88 -12.90 -2.85
C LEU A 117 4.06 -12.01 -3.80
N CYS A 118 3.61 -10.84 -3.33
CA CYS A 118 2.95 -9.86 -4.20
C CYS A 118 3.88 -9.35 -5.30
N LEU A 119 5.18 -9.17 -5.00
CA LEU A 119 6.15 -8.74 -6.01
C LEU A 119 6.33 -9.81 -7.09
N ASP A 120 6.57 -11.05 -6.68
CA ASP A 120 6.77 -12.19 -7.57
C ASP A 120 5.54 -12.43 -8.46
N GLN A 121 4.34 -12.36 -7.87
CA GLN A 121 3.09 -12.48 -8.61
C GLN A 121 2.89 -11.33 -9.60
N SER A 122 3.29 -10.11 -9.25
CA SER A 122 3.18 -8.98 -10.17
C SER A 122 4.10 -9.15 -11.37
N TRP A 123 5.35 -9.60 -11.16
CA TRP A 123 6.29 -9.86 -12.25
C TRP A 123 5.89 -11.06 -13.11
N SER A 124 5.26 -12.09 -12.53
CA SER A 124 4.79 -13.26 -13.30
C SER A 124 3.73 -12.89 -14.33
N LEU A 125 2.91 -11.88 -14.04
CA LEU A 125 1.88 -11.32 -14.91
C LEU A 125 2.41 -10.31 -15.94
N MET A 126 3.67 -9.90 -15.85
CA MET A 126 4.29 -8.96 -16.79
C MET A 126 4.96 -9.69 -17.97
N SER A 127 5.38 -8.91 -18.97
CA SER A 127 6.09 -9.43 -20.13
C SER A 127 7.39 -10.13 -19.75
N GLN A 128 7.89 -10.99 -20.65
CA GLN A 128 9.16 -11.69 -20.45
C GLN A 128 10.32 -10.73 -20.17
N PHE A 129 10.36 -9.58 -20.86
CA PHE A 129 11.37 -8.53 -20.64
C PHE A 129 11.44 -8.06 -19.18
N VAL A 130 10.29 -7.89 -18.52
CA VAL A 130 10.27 -7.48 -17.11
C VAL A 130 10.55 -8.66 -16.20
N ARG A 131 9.91 -9.81 -16.46
CA ARG A 131 10.03 -11.01 -15.62
C ARG A 131 11.47 -11.51 -15.57
N GLU A 132 12.21 -11.49 -16.68
CA GLU A 132 13.62 -11.91 -16.76
C GLU A 132 14.61 -10.74 -16.63
N GLY A 133 14.09 -9.52 -16.49
CA GLY A 133 14.88 -8.31 -16.31
C GLY A 133 15.58 -8.21 -14.96
N SER A 134 16.52 -7.27 -14.87
CA SER A 134 17.24 -6.95 -13.63
C SER A 134 16.30 -6.40 -12.54
N SER A 135 16.79 -6.35 -11.30
CA SER A 135 16.08 -5.71 -10.19
C SER A 135 15.69 -4.25 -10.51
N PHE A 136 16.51 -3.55 -11.30
CA PHE A 136 16.22 -2.19 -11.77
C PHE A 136 15.03 -2.16 -12.74
N ILE A 137 15.00 -3.02 -13.76
CA ILE A 137 13.87 -3.11 -14.71
C ILE A 137 12.57 -3.45 -13.96
N ARG A 138 12.65 -4.43 -13.07
CA ARG A 138 11.54 -4.86 -12.22
C ARG A 138 11.03 -3.74 -11.31
N ALA A 139 11.93 -2.93 -10.74
CA ALA A 139 11.57 -1.77 -9.93
C ALA A 139 10.90 -0.66 -10.75
N LEU A 140 11.40 -0.38 -11.96
CA LEU A 140 10.76 0.57 -12.88
C LEU A 140 9.37 0.09 -13.32
N ALA A 141 9.22 -1.20 -13.62
CA ALA A 141 7.95 -1.77 -14.03
C ALA A 141 6.86 -1.65 -12.95
N PHE A 142 7.21 -1.67 -11.67
CA PHE A 142 6.27 -1.38 -10.58
C PHE A 142 5.68 0.03 -10.63
N GLY A 143 6.35 0.98 -11.30
CA GLY A 143 5.77 2.29 -11.59
C GLY A 143 4.42 2.17 -12.31
N SER A 144 4.25 1.17 -13.20
CA SER A 144 2.97 0.94 -13.88
C SER A 144 1.84 0.63 -12.89
N ILE A 145 2.08 -0.29 -11.94
CA ILE A 145 1.11 -0.68 -10.90
C ILE A 145 0.80 0.49 -9.95
N GLN A 146 1.77 1.36 -9.68
CA GLN A 146 1.57 2.54 -8.83
C GLN A 146 0.65 3.58 -9.49
N MET A 147 0.77 3.78 -10.81
CA MET A 147 0.07 4.86 -11.53
C MET A 147 -1.31 4.43 -12.03
N VAL A 148 -1.53 3.14 -12.29
CA VAL A 148 -2.75 2.61 -12.89
C VAL A 148 -3.74 2.15 -11.81
N SER A 149 -4.95 2.71 -11.81
CA SER A 149 -6.00 2.31 -10.86
C SER A 149 -7.40 2.71 -11.33
N LYS A 150 -8.42 2.03 -10.82
CA LYS A 150 -9.83 2.43 -10.96
C LYS A 150 -10.18 3.44 -9.86
N ILE A 151 -10.40 4.69 -10.25
CA ILE A 151 -10.66 5.80 -9.31
C ILE A 151 -12.05 6.42 -9.60
N PRO A 152 -13.04 6.27 -8.69
CA PRO A 152 -14.38 6.80 -8.90
C PRO A 152 -14.45 8.32 -9.10
N SER A 153 -13.51 9.08 -8.52
CA SER A 153 -13.48 10.54 -8.66
C SER A 153 -12.92 11.04 -9.99
N SER A 154 -12.38 10.16 -10.83
CA SER A 154 -11.67 10.51 -12.07
C SER A 154 -12.03 9.58 -13.23
N PRO A 155 -13.32 9.42 -13.57
CA PRO A 155 -13.72 8.56 -14.67
C PRO A 155 -13.12 9.09 -15.98
N LEU A 156 -12.75 8.16 -16.87
CA LEU A 156 -12.49 8.49 -18.26
C LEU A 156 -13.83 8.72 -18.98
N PRO A 157 -13.84 9.45 -20.11
CA PRO A 157 -15.04 9.60 -20.93
C PRO A 157 -15.61 8.24 -21.34
N ASP A 158 -16.91 8.23 -21.63
CA ASP A 158 -17.57 7.04 -22.14
C ASP A 158 -16.90 6.56 -23.43
N LEU A 159 -16.77 5.24 -23.55
CA LEU A 159 -16.20 4.61 -24.72
C LEU A 159 -17.16 4.75 -25.90
N SER A 160 -16.60 4.75 -27.11
CA SER A 160 -17.40 4.73 -28.34
C SER A 160 -18.37 3.54 -28.32
N PRO A 161 -19.65 3.72 -28.70
CA PRO A 161 -20.62 2.62 -28.76
C PRO A 161 -20.24 1.55 -29.79
N ASN A 162 -19.32 1.84 -30.70
CA ASN A 162 -18.83 0.91 -31.72
C ASN A 162 -17.67 0.02 -31.22
N LEU A 163 -17.25 0.16 -29.95
CA LEU A 163 -16.14 -0.62 -29.39
C LEU A 163 -16.67 -1.92 -28.76
N ASP A 164 -16.14 -3.07 -29.20
CA ASP A 164 -16.36 -4.33 -28.49
C ASP A 164 -15.50 -4.35 -27.21
N ILE A 165 -16.19 -4.27 -26.08
CA ILE A 165 -15.59 -4.20 -24.73
C ILE A 165 -15.67 -5.55 -24.00
N THR A 166 -16.08 -6.62 -24.69
CA THR A 166 -16.25 -7.94 -24.09
C THR A 166 -14.93 -8.44 -23.48
N GLY A 167 -14.94 -8.69 -22.17
CA GLY A 167 -13.75 -9.14 -21.44
C GLY A 167 -12.76 -8.04 -21.02
N MET A 168 -13.06 -6.76 -21.27
CA MET A 168 -12.19 -5.65 -20.84
C MET A 168 -12.57 -5.11 -19.47
N THR A 169 -11.56 -4.78 -18.65
CA THR A 169 -11.79 -4.06 -17.39
C THR A 169 -11.93 -2.56 -17.65
N ILE A 170 -13.15 -2.04 -17.48
CA ILE A 170 -13.48 -0.64 -17.76
C ILE A 170 -13.25 0.25 -16.53
N GLY A 171 -12.88 1.51 -16.79
CA GLY A 171 -12.75 2.55 -15.78
C GLY A 171 -11.40 2.57 -15.06
N ILE A 172 -10.40 1.90 -15.62
CA ILE A 172 -9.01 2.03 -15.19
C ILE A 172 -8.42 3.27 -15.85
N SER A 173 -7.67 4.08 -15.10
CA SER A 173 -6.94 5.22 -15.66
C SER A 173 -5.54 5.36 -15.08
N LEU A 174 -4.66 6.03 -15.81
CA LEU A 174 -3.27 6.29 -15.44
C LEU A 174 -3.16 7.69 -14.80
N ALA A 175 -2.57 7.75 -13.61
CA ALA A 175 -2.21 9.00 -12.95
C ALA A 175 -0.96 9.62 -13.59
N ALA A 176 -0.94 10.93 -13.83
CA ALA A 176 0.29 11.62 -14.23
C ALA A 176 1.36 11.66 -13.12
N GLY A 177 0.97 11.44 -11.86
CA GLY A 177 1.91 11.32 -10.75
C GLY A 177 1.25 11.33 -9.38
N LEU A 178 1.91 10.69 -8.40
CA LEU A 178 1.44 10.63 -7.02
C LEU A 178 2.14 11.69 -6.14
N PRO A 179 1.46 12.27 -5.12
CA PRO A 179 0.03 12.18 -4.85
C PRO A 179 -0.80 13.29 -5.55
N HIS A 180 -0.14 14.31 -6.10
CA HIS A 180 -0.79 15.56 -6.53
C HIS A 180 -1.64 15.41 -7.80
N PHE A 181 -1.30 14.46 -8.67
CA PHE A 181 -1.97 14.20 -9.94
C PHE A 181 -2.62 12.80 -9.95
N ALA A 182 -3.22 12.43 -8.81
CA ALA A 182 -3.74 11.08 -8.58
C ALA A 182 -5.27 11.01 -8.54
N LYS A 183 -5.98 12.13 -8.47
CA LYS A 183 -7.44 12.19 -8.27
C LYS A 183 -8.07 13.39 -8.99
N GLU A 184 -9.41 13.36 -9.02
CA GLU A 184 -10.27 14.35 -9.66
C GLU A 184 -9.76 14.72 -11.06
N TRP A 185 -9.89 15.99 -11.44
CA TRP A 185 -9.53 16.50 -12.78
C TRP A 185 -8.03 16.49 -13.05
N PHE A 186 -7.20 16.34 -12.01
CA PHE A 186 -5.74 16.35 -12.13
C PHE A 186 -5.14 14.96 -12.38
N ARG A 187 -5.94 13.89 -12.37
CA ARG A 187 -5.42 12.52 -12.54
C ARG A 187 -4.93 12.25 -13.95
N ASN A 188 -5.78 12.50 -14.93
CA ASN A 188 -5.60 12.04 -16.30
C ASN A 188 -5.12 13.22 -17.18
N TRP A 189 -3.86 13.18 -17.60
CA TRP A 189 -3.29 14.15 -18.53
C TRP A 189 -2.94 13.47 -19.84
N GLY A 190 -3.52 13.92 -20.95
CA GLY A 190 -3.37 13.27 -22.26
C GLY A 190 -1.90 13.13 -22.67
N ARG A 191 -1.13 14.23 -22.60
CA ARG A 191 0.32 14.23 -22.88
C ARG A 191 1.06 13.17 -22.05
N ASP A 192 0.92 13.20 -20.72
CA ASP A 192 1.63 12.30 -19.81
C ASP A 192 1.20 10.84 -19.99
N THR A 193 -0.08 10.61 -20.30
CA THR A 193 -0.62 9.26 -20.57
C THR A 193 0.00 8.68 -21.83
N PHE A 194 -0.04 9.41 -22.96
CA PHE A 194 0.42 8.88 -24.26
C PHE A 194 1.95 8.84 -24.39
N ILE A 195 2.70 9.57 -23.56
CA ILE A 195 4.17 9.39 -23.46
C ILE A 195 4.53 8.15 -22.63
N SER A 196 3.69 7.77 -21.66
CA SER A 196 3.97 6.67 -20.73
C SER A 196 3.48 5.29 -21.21
N LEU A 197 2.67 5.25 -22.27
CA LEU A 197 2.06 4.05 -22.84
C LEU A 197 2.98 3.41 -23.90
#